data_AF-A0A7V9MLM8-F1
#
_entry.id   AF-A0A7V9MLM8-F1
#
_cell.length_a   1.000
_cell.length_b   1.000
_cell.length_c   1.000
_cell.angle_alpha   90.00
_cell.angle_beta   90.00
_cell.angle_gamma   90.00
#
_symmetry.space_group_name_H-M   'P 1'
#
loop_
_entity.id
_entity.type
_entity.pdbx_description
1 polymer ?
#
loop_
_entity_poly.entity_id
_entity_poly.type
_entity_poly.pdbx_seq_one_letter_code
_entity_poly.pdbx_strand_id
1 'polypeptide(L)' 'MPGTFSQLYIQVVFAVKFRENLIAKSWKDDLHKYISGIITNKEQKSIIVNGMPDHIHVFIGLSP' A
#
# COMPACT_ATOMS: atom_id res chain seq x y z
N MET A 1 -14.58 1.13 -22.75
CA MET A 1 -14.97 1.31 -24.16
C MET A 1 -13.71 1.16 -25.01
N PRO A 2 -13.80 0.67 -26.26
CA PRO A 2 -12.65 0.71 -27.16
C PRO A 2 -12.06 2.13 -27.19
N GLY A 3 -10.76 2.27 -26.95
CA GLY A 3 -10.09 3.57 -26.90
C GLY A 3 -10.18 4.33 -25.58
N THR A 4 -10.66 3.73 -24.48
CA THR A 4 -10.55 4.35 -23.15
C THR A 4 -9.17 4.08 -22.56
N PHE A 5 -8.47 5.15 -22.19
CA PHE A 5 -7.21 5.09 -21.44
C PHE A 5 -7.44 5.71 -20.07
N SER A 6 -7.01 5.02 -19.02
CA SER A 6 -7.12 5.49 -17.64
C SER A 6 -5.77 5.41 -16.95
N GLN A 7 -5.49 6.40 -16.12
CA GLN A 7 -4.33 6.43 -15.24
C GLN A 7 -4.79 6.91 -13.87
N LEU A 8 -4.82 5.99 -12.91
CA LEU A 8 -5.33 6.25 -11.57
C LEU A 8 -4.23 5.98 -10.56
N TYR A 9 -3.88 7.02 -9.80
CA TYR A 9 -2.93 6.93 -8.69
C TYR A 9 -3.64 7.28 -7.40
N ILE A 10 -3.60 6.37 -6.43
CA ILE A 10 -4.27 6.55 -5.13
C ILE A 10 -3.26 6.41 -4.00
N GLN A 11 -3.27 7.41 -3.11
CA GLN A 11 -2.58 7.36 -1.83
C GLN A 11 -3.55 6.89 -0.76
N VAL A 12 -3.30 5.72 -0.18
CA VAL A 12 -4.05 5.19 0.96
C VAL A 12 -3.18 5.32 2.20
N VAL A 13 -3.75 5.85 3.29
CA VAL A 13 -3.09 5.95 4.60
C VAL A 13 -4.01 5.38 5.66
N PHE A 14 -3.50 4.46 6.47
CA PHE A 14 -4.24 3.88 7.60
C PHE A 14 -3.30 3.63 8.78
N ALA A 15 -3.86 3.69 9.98
CA ALA A 15 -3.11 3.61 11.23
C ALA A 15 -3.31 2.25 11.94
N VAL A 16 -2.35 1.87 12.78
CA VAL A 16 -2.54 0.76 13.72
C VAL A 16 -3.56 1.12 14.78
N LYS A 17 -4.08 0.10 15.50
CA LYS A 17 -5.02 0.30 16.60
C LYS A 17 -4.44 1.31 17.61
N PHE A 18 -5.23 2.34 17.92
CA PHE A 18 -4.87 3.42 18.85
C PHE A 18 -3.56 4.17 18.53
N ARG A 19 -2.95 3.97 17.36
CA ARG A 19 -1.63 4.54 17.00
C ARG A 19 -0.50 4.20 17.97
N GLU A 20 -0.53 3.00 18.57
CA GLU A 20 0.43 2.54 19.59
C GLU A 20 1.86 2.23 19.09
N ASN A 21 2.30 2.78 17.96
CA ASN A 21 3.62 2.53 17.37
C ASN A 21 3.97 1.03 17.20
N LEU A 22 2.98 0.22 16.83
CA LEU A 22 3.11 -1.24 16.82
C LEU A 22 4.02 -1.77 15.71
N ILE A 23 4.28 -1.00 14.65
CA ILE A 23 5.08 -1.43 13.49
C ILE A 23 6.57 -1.34 13.84
N ALA A 24 7.14 -2.46 14.31
CA ALA A 24 8.52 -2.50 14.76
C ALA A 24 9.52 -2.61 13.60
N LYS A 25 10.71 -2.05 13.79
CA LYS A 25 11.81 -2.09 12.81
C LYS A 25 12.21 -3.51 12.42
N SER A 26 12.04 -4.49 13.31
CA SER A 26 12.42 -5.89 13.09
C SER A 26 11.53 -6.60 12.07
N TRP A 27 10.30 -6.14 11.83
CA TRP A 27 9.35 -6.81 10.94
C TRP A 27 8.64 -5.90 9.94
N LYS A 28 8.85 -4.57 9.99
CA LYS A 28 8.20 -3.60 9.09
C LYS A 28 8.38 -3.95 7.60
N ASP A 29 9.54 -4.48 7.21
CA ASP A 29 9.84 -4.76 5.81
C ASP A 29 9.03 -5.94 5.30
N ASP A 30 8.76 -6.93 6.16
CA ASP A 30 7.91 -8.07 5.82
C ASP A 30 6.43 -7.68 5.77
N LEU A 31 5.99 -6.75 6.64
CA LEU A 31 4.67 -6.12 6.52
C LEU A 31 4.53 -5.40 5.18
N HIS A 32 5.51 -4.58 4.80
CA HIS A 32 5.48 -3.85 3.52
C HIS A 32 5.44 -4.81 2.33
N LYS A 33 6.25 -5.88 2.34
CA LYS A 33 6.22 -6.94 1.31
C LYS A 33 4.86 -7.62 1.24
N TYR A 34 4.25 -7.94 2.39
CA TYR A 34 2.94 -8.58 2.45
C TYR A 34 1.85 -7.72 1.82
N ILE A 35 1.79 -6.43 2.18
CA ILE A 35 0.86 -5.46 1.59
C ILE A 35 1.10 -5.32 0.08
N SER A 36 2.37 -5.20 -0.34
CA SER A 36 2.74 -5.14 -1.76
C SER A 36 2.30 -6.38 -2.53
N GLY A 37 2.44 -7.57 -1.92
CA GLY A 37 1.98 -8.84 -2.46
C GLY A 37 0.47 -8.90 -2.62
N ILE A 38 -0.31 -8.38 -1.66
CA ILE A 38 -1.77 -8.28 -1.78
C ILE A 38 -2.17 -7.42 -2.97
N ILE A 39 -1.54 -6.24 -3.14
CA ILE A 39 -1.85 -5.32 -4.24
C ILE A 39 -1.50 -5.96 -5.59
N THR A 40 -0.33 -6.57 -5.68
CA THR A 40 0.15 -7.26 -6.90
C THR A 40 -0.75 -8.44 -7.26
N ASN A 41 -1.17 -9.24 -6.28
CA ASN A 41 -2.09 -10.37 -6.49
C ASN A 41 -3.51 -9.93 -6.90
N LYS A 42 -3.85 -8.65 -6.74
CA LYS A 42 -5.09 -8.04 -7.25
C LYS A 42 -4.91 -7.42 -8.64
N GLU A 43 -3.80 -7.72 -9.31
CA GLU A 43 -3.45 -7.18 -10.63
C GLU A 43 -3.35 -5.65 -10.65
N GLN A 44 -3.07 -5.04 -9.50
CA GLN A 44 -2.85 -3.61 -9.35
C GLN A 44 -1.35 -3.33 -9.18
N LYS A 45 -0.91 -2.11 -9.49
CA LYS A 45 0.49 -1.72 -9.38
C LYS A 45 0.80 -1.20 -7.98
N SER A 46 1.56 -1.97 -7.20
CA SER A 46 2.17 -1.50 -5.94
C SER A 46 3.36 -0.60 -6.28
N ILE A 47 3.21 0.72 -6.16
CA ILE A 47 4.28 1.67 -6.52
C ILE A 47 5.22 1.85 -5.34
N ILE A 48 4.67 2.19 -4.17
CA ILE A 48 5.41 2.33 -2.90
C ILE A 48 4.53 1.84 -1.75
N VAL A 49 5.11 1.01 -0.88
CA VAL A 49 4.58 0.74 0.46
C VAL A 49 5.64 1.18 1.46
N ASN A 50 5.29 2.10 2.35
CA ASN A 50 6.17 2.58 3.41
C ASN A 50 5.34 3.00 4.63
N GLY A 51 5.98 3.43 5.71
CA GLY A 51 5.24 3.92 6.86
C GLY A 51 6.11 4.38 8.02
N MET A 52 5.41 4.74 9.09
CA MET A 52 5.94 5.06 10.40
C MET A 52 5.46 4.00 11.41
N PRO A 53 6.02 3.94 12.62
CA PRO A 53 5.62 2.93 13.60
C PRO A 53 4.10 2.89 13.89
N ASP A 54 3.37 3.99 13.73
CA ASP A 54 1.93 4.11 13.98
C ASP A 54 1.03 4.03 12.73
N HIS A 55 1.56 4.09 11.51
CA HIS A 55 0.74 4.11 10.29
C HIS A 55 1.49 3.68 9.01
N ILE A 56 0.71 3.25 8.01
CA ILE A 56 1.21 2.85 6.69
C ILE A 56 0.72 3.82 5.61
N HIS A 57 1.62 4.11 4.68
CA HIS A 57 1.40 4.78 3.40
C HIS A 57 1.49 3.77 2.27
N VAL A 58 0.46 3.70 1.43
CA VAL A 58 0.43 2.88 0.22
C VAL A 58 0.12 3.77 -0.97
N PHE A 59 1.02 3.77 -1.96
CA PHE A 59 0.81 4.43 -3.23
C PHE A 59 0.57 3.38 -4.32
N ILE A 60 -0.63 3.39 -4.90
CA ILE A 60 -1.12 2.35 -5.81
C ILE A 60 -1.45 2.97 -7.16
N GLY A 61 -1.02 2.31 -8.24
CA GLY A 61 -1.58 2.52 -9.57
C GLY A 61 -2.73 1.54 -9.82
N LEU A 62 -3.94 2.04 -10.05
CA LEU A 62 -5.11 1.21 -10.34
C LEU A 62 -5.35 1.06 -11.85
N SER A 63 -5.71 -0.16 -12.24
CA SER A 63 -6.22 -0.49 -13.57
C SER A 63 -7.71 -0.84 -13.44
N PRO A 64 -8.63 0.07 -13.83
CA PRO A 64 -10.07 -0.15 -13.81
C PRO A 64 -10.58 -1.03 -14.96
#